data_AF-A0A4W5LRY3-F1
#
_entry.id   AF-A0A4W5LRY3-F1
#
_cell.length_a   1.000
_cell.length_b   1.000
_cell.length_c   1.000
_cell.angle_alpha   90.00
_cell.angle_beta   90.00
_cell.angle_gamma   90.00
#
_symmetry.space_group_name_H-M   'P 1'
#
loop_
_entity.id
_entity.type
_entity.pdbx_description
1 polymer ?
#
loop_
_entity_poly.entity_id
_entity_poly.type
_entity_poly.pdbx_seq_one_letter_code
_entity_poly.pdbx_strand_id
1 'polypeptide(L)'
;MVSHWLPPLSCTGGLELYTELAYETLAQATEGYSGSDIRLVCKEAAMRPVRKILDALESHQQGSCNMSGIHLETVTTEDFLEVIAHTKPSARNLTDKYTAWETEYESV
;
A
#
# COMPACT_ATOMS: atom_id res chain seq x y z
N MET A 1 -16.69 -7.87 -5.46
CA MET A 1 -16.83 -6.58 -6.17
C MET A 1 -16.95 -5.46 -5.14
N VAL A 2 -15.82 -4.91 -4.68
CA VAL A 2 -15.76 -3.81 -3.70
C VAL A 2 -15.95 -2.44 -4.38
N SER A 3 -15.83 -2.40 -5.72
CA SER A 3 -15.84 -1.22 -6.57
C SER A 3 -17.12 -0.37 -6.50
N HIS A 4 -18.25 -0.92 -6.07
CA HIS A 4 -19.51 -0.17 -6.00
C HIS A 4 -19.71 0.62 -4.69
N TRP A 5 -18.85 0.43 -3.69
CA TRP A 5 -18.97 1.08 -2.37
C TRP A 5 -17.97 2.21 -2.14
N LEU A 6 -16.99 2.37 -3.02
CA LEU A 6 -15.90 3.33 -2.88
C LEU A 6 -16.14 4.54 -3.79
N PRO A 7 -16.10 5.78 -3.27
CA PRO A 7 -16.25 6.98 -4.09
C PRO A 7 -15.05 7.12 -5.04
N PRO A 8 -15.22 7.51 -6.32
CA PRO A 8 -14.16 7.52 -7.33
C PRO A 8 -12.87 8.25 -6.91
N LEU A 9 -13.03 9.30 -6.09
CA LEU A 9 -11.96 10.08 -5.50
C LEU A 9 -12.26 10.26 -4.01
N SER A 10 -11.27 10.00 -3.16
CA SER A 10 -11.30 10.33 -1.74
C SER A 10 -10.23 11.35 -1.42
N CYS A 11 -10.66 12.53 -0.95
CA CYS A 11 -9.77 13.62 -0.53
C CYS A 11 -9.77 13.70 1.00
N THR A 12 -8.96 12.87 1.65
CA THR A 12 -8.78 12.93 3.10
C THR A 12 -7.46 13.60 3.43
N GLY A 13 -7.51 14.78 4.07
CA GLY A 13 -6.32 15.41 4.63
C GLY A 13 -5.27 15.90 3.63
N GLY A 14 -5.66 16.21 2.39
CA GLY A 14 -4.77 16.74 1.35
C GLY A 14 -4.09 15.70 0.46
N LEU A 15 -4.35 14.40 0.69
CA LEU A 15 -3.98 13.32 -0.23
C LEU A 15 -5.20 12.95 -1.09
N GLU A 16 -5.01 12.97 -2.40
CA GLU A 16 -5.98 12.50 -3.39
C GLU A 16 -5.80 11.00 -3.61
N LEU A 17 -6.83 10.22 -3.30
CA LEU A 17 -6.85 8.76 -3.51
C LEU A 17 -7.88 8.42 -4.59
N TYR A 18 -7.43 7.89 -5.72
CA TYR A 18 -8.34 7.28 -6.68
C TYR A 18 -8.73 5.88 -6.21
N THR A 19 -10.01 5.55 -6.38
CA THR A 19 -10.51 4.20 -6.06
C THR A 19 -10.45 3.25 -7.24
N GLU A 20 -9.72 3.64 -8.28
CA GLU A 20 -9.41 2.81 -9.45
C GLU A 20 -8.01 2.22 -9.30
N LEU A 21 -7.91 1.16 -8.51
CA LEU A 21 -6.71 0.32 -8.44
C LEU A 21 -7.05 -1.06 -9.03
N ALA A 22 -6.03 -1.77 -9.52
CA ALA A 22 -6.19 -3.15 -9.96
C ALA A 22 -6.30 -4.09 -8.75
N TYR A 23 -7.38 -3.99 -7.98
CA TYR A 23 -7.56 -4.71 -6.71
C TYR A 23 -7.48 -6.23 -6.86
N GLU A 24 -7.93 -6.80 -7.98
CA GLU A 24 -7.78 -8.24 -8.26
C GLU A 24 -6.29 -8.64 -8.37
N THR A 25 -5.49 -7.83 -9.06
CA THR A 25 -4.04 -8.05 -9.17
C THR A 25 -3.34 -7.88 -7.84
N LEU A 26 -3.71 -6.84 -7.07
CA LEU A 26 -3.15 -6.61 -5.75
C LEU A 26 -3.52 -7.73 -4.78
N ALA A 27 -4.78 -8.19 -4.79
CA ALA A 27 -5.23 -9.30 -3.97
C ALA A 27 -4.40 -10.55 -4.23
N GLN A 28 -4.20 -10.91 -5.51
CA GLN A 28 -3.37 -12.05 -5.90
C GLN A 28 -1.90 -11.89 -5.49
N ALA A 29 -1.35 -10.68 -5.58
CA ALA A 29 0.03 -10.39 -5.17
C ALA A 29 0.23 -10.44 -3.65
N THR A 30 -0.84 -10.25 -2.86
CA THR A 30 -0.82 -10.28 -1.39
C THR A 30 -1.25 -11.61 -0.79
N GLU A 31 -1.21 -12.71 -1.55
CA GLU A 31 -1.52 -14.04 -1.03
C GLU A 31 -0.62 -14.39 0.18
N GLY A 32 -1.24 -14.83 1.28
CA GLY A 32 -0.54 -15.14 2.53
C GLY A 32 -0.15 -13.94 3.40
N TYR A 33 -0.54 -12.70 3.03
CA TYR A 33 -0.37 -11.51 3.88
C TYR A 33 -1.45 -11.51 4.97
N SER A 34 -1.06 -11.12 6.18
CA SER A 34 -2.02 -10.82 7.24
C SER A 34 -2.62 -9.41 7.05
N GLY A 35 -3.71 -9.10 7.77
CA GLY A 35 -4.27 -7.74 7.78
C GLY A 35 -3.26 -6.67 8.25
N SER A 36 -2.34 -7.05 9.14
CA SER A 36 -1.24 -6.18 9.59
C SER A 36 -0.24 -5.90 8.47
N ASP A 37 0.07 -6.92 7.65
CA ASP A 37 0.97 -6.77 6.51
C ASP A 37 0.32 -5.89 5.43
N ILE A 38 -0.97 -6.09 5.14
CA ILE A 38 -1.74 -5.24 4.20
C ILE A 38 -1.74 -3.79 4.68
N ARG A 39 -1.95 -3.55 5.98
CA ARG A 39 -1.89 -2.20 6.56
C ARG A 39 -0.51 -1.56 6.37
N LEU A 40 0.56 -2.32 6.52
CA LEU A 40 1.92 -1.84 6.28
C LEU A 40 2.13 -1.49 4.81
N VAL A 41 1.70 -2.36 3.89
CA VAL A 41 1.76 -2.11 2.43
C VAL A 41 1.05 -0.80 2.09
N CYS A 42 -0.17 -0.58 2.58
CA CYS A 42 -0.90 0.67 2.33
C CYS A 42 -0.17 1.91 2.86
N LYS A 43 0.44 1.80 4.05
CA LYS A 43 1.21 2.91 4.64
C LYS A 43 2.45 3.23 3.81
N GLU A 44 3.17 2.21 3.37
CA GLU A 44 4.38 2.38 2.55
C GLU A 44 4.05 2.90 1.15
N ALA A 45 2.96 2.44 0.53
CA ALA A 45 2.48 2.95 -0.75
C ALA A 45 2.09 4.43 -0.66
N ALA A 46 1.40 4.84 0.43
CA ALA A 46 1.05 6.24 0.66
C ALA A 46 2.26 7.16 0.85
N MET A 47 3.40 6.63 1.28
CA MET A 47 4.65 7.40 1.42
C MET A 47 5.41 7.60 0.11
N ARG A 48 5.07 6.88 -0.96
CA ARG A 48 5.76 6.96 -2.25
C ARG A 48 5.75 8.37 -2.85
N PRO A 49 4.59 9.05 -3.00
CA PRO A 49 4.56 10.40 -3.53
C PRO A 49 5.34 11.40 -2.67
N VAL A 50 5.28 11.21 -1.34
CA VAL A 50 6.00 12.06 -0.39
C VAL A 50 7.52 11.92 -0.54
N ARG A 51 8.04 10.71 -0.71
CA ARG A 51 9.47 10.46 -0.94
C ARG A 51 9.95 11.10 -2.24
N LYS A 52 9.20 10.96 -3.34
CA LYS A 52 9.51 11.62 -4.63
C LYS A 52 9.65 13.14 -4.49
N ILE A 53 8.75 13.77 -3.74
CA ILE A 53 8.81 15.21 -3.45
C ILE A 53 10.06 15.55 -2.64
N LEU A 54 10.37 14.77 -1.61
CA LEU A 54 11.55 15.00 -0.77
C LEU A 54 12.84 14.86 -1.59
N ASP A 55 12.96 13.82 -2.41
CA ASP A 55 14.10 13.60 -3.30
C ASP A 55 14.25 14.77 -4.30
N ALA A 56 13.13 15.25 -4.86
CA ALA A 56 13.12 16.41 -5.73
C ALA A 56 13.58 17.68 -4.99
N LEU A 57 13.12 17.91 -3.76
CA LEU A 57 13.55 19.05 -2.94
C LEU A 57 15.04 19.01 -2.61
N GLU A 58 15.58 17.83 -2.26
CA GLU A 58 16.99 17.65 -1.94
C GLU A 58 17.89 17.82 -3.17
N SER A 59 17.42 17.41 -4.35
CA SER A 59 18.15 17.57 -5.61
C SER A 59 18.23 19.02 -6.11
N HIS A 60 17.29 19.89 -5.71
CA HIS A 60 17.28 21.32 -6.08
C HIS A 60 18.16 22.15 -5.13
N GLN A 61 19.46 22.16 -5.35
CA GLN A 61 20.38 23.06 -4.66
C GLN A 61 20.20 24.52 -5.14
N GLN A 62 19.82 25.39 -4.20
CA GLN A 62 19.95 26.86 -4.15
C GLN A 62 20.43 27.54 -5.46
N GLY A 63 19.49 28.01 -6.29
CA GLY A 63 19.86 28.94 -7.37
C GLY A 63 18.80 29.31 -8.40
N SER A 64 17.77 28.50 -8.63
CA SER A 64 16.77 28.80 -9.65
C SER A 64 15.35 28.75 -9.10
N CYS A 65 14.76 29.93 -8.96
CA CYS A 65 13.38 30.15 -8.59
C CYS A 65 12.42 29.77 -9.73
N ASN A 66 11.62 28.71 -9.53
CA ASN A 66 10.17 28.71 -9.79
C ASN A 66 9.59 27.41 -9.23
N MET A 67 9.41 27.34 -7.91
CA MET A 67 8.68 26.23 -7.29
C MET A 67 7.19 26.41 -7.59
N SER A 68 6.82 26.11 -8.83
CA SER A 68 5.42 25.85 -9.20
C SER A 68 4.91 24.83 -8.18
N GLY A 69 3.81 25.14 -7.50
CA GLY A 69 3.42 24.50 -6.23
C GLY A 69 3.64 22.98 -6.22
N ILE A 70 4.34 22.51 -5.18
CA ILE A 70 4.55 21.07 -4.95
C ILE A 70 3.17 20.42 -4.88
N HIS A 71 2.83 19.64 -5.90
CA HIS A 71 1.59 18.89 -5.96
C HIS A 71 1.87 17.44 -5.58
N LEU A 72 1.07 16.90 -4.65
CA LEU A 72 1.19 15.53 -4.23
C LEU A 72 0.55 14.63 -5.29
N GLU A 73 1.37 13.82 -5.96
CA GLU A 73 0.85 12.80 -6.88
C GLU A 73 -0.06 11.83 -6.12
N THR A 74 -1.09 11.34 -6.81
CA THR A 74 -1.92 10.26 -6.29
C THR A 74 -1.16 8.94 -6.30
N VAL A 75 -1.60 8.00 -5.44
CA VAL A 75 -1.03 6.65 -5.37
C VAL A 75 -1.56 5.80 -6.52
N THR A 76 -0.67 5.08 -7.19
CA THR A 76 -0.99 4.22 -8.34
C THR A 76 -0.86 2.73 -7.99
N THR A 77 -1.39 1.85 -8.84
CA THR A 77 -1.23 0.39 -8.68
C THR A 77 0.25 -0.02 -8.68
N GLU A 78 1.10 0.66 -9.47
CA GLU A 78 2.54 0.37 -9.54
C GLU A 78 3.23 0.62 -8.19
N ASP A 79 2.87 1.71 -7.50
CA ASP A 79 3.42 2.02 -6.17
C ASP A 79 3.16 0.87 -5.17
N PHE A 80 1.97 0.25 -5.26
CA PHE A 80 1.65 -0.92 -4.45
C PHE A 80 2.46 -2.14 -4.84
N LEU A 81 2.60 -2.45 -6.14
CA LEU A 81 3.37 -3.60 -6.61
C LEU A 81 4.84 -3.50 -6.20
N GLU A 82 5.43 -2.32 -6.30
CA GLU A 82 6.81 -2.07 -5.88
C GLU A 82 6.97 -2.25 -4.36
N VAL A 83 6.01 -1.77 -3.55
CA VAL A 83 6.01 -1.99 -2.10
C VAL A 83 5.83 -3.46 -1.75
N ILE A 84 4.94 -4.18 -2.43
CA ILE A 84 4.72 -5.62 -2.23
C ILE A 84 6.01 -6.40 -2.54
N ALA A 85 6.75 -6.02 -3.58
CA ALA A 85 8.03 -6.64 -3.90
C ALA A 85 9.08 -6.51 -2.78
N HIS A 86 8.99 -5.45 -1.97
CA HIS A 86 9.92 -5.17 -0.87
C HIS A 86 9.40 -5.50 0.52
N THR A 87 8.14 -5.95 0.65
CA THR A 87 7.54 -6.37 1.92
C THR A 87 7.28 -7.87 1.87
N LYS A 88 7.49 -8.59 2.97
CA LYS A 88 7.25 -10.04 3.03
C LYS A 88 6.10 -10.34 3.99
N PRO A 89 5.26 -11.36 3.69
CA PRO A 89 4.19 -11.76 4.59
C PRO A 89 4.76 -12.29 5.90
N SER A 90 4.23 -11.81 7.03
CA SER A 90 4.73 -12.18 8.36
C SER A 90 4.22 -13.54 8.82
N ALA A 91 3.00 -13.92 8.43
CA ALA A 91 2.30 -15.09 8.95
C ALA A 91 2.24 -16.29 8.00
N ARG A 92 2.91 -16.25 6.83
CA ARG A 92 2.74 -17.24 5.76
C ARG A 92 2.93 -18.70 6.18
N ASN A 93 3.85 -18.95 7.10
CA ASN A 93 4.21 -20.32 7.54
C ASN A 93 3.55 -20.71 8.88
N LEU A 94 2.60 -19.92 9.39
CA LEU A 94 1.92 -20.19 10.64
C LEU A 94 0.61 -20.95 10.44
N THR A 95 -0.03 -20.80 9.28
CA THR A 95 -1.34 -21.41 8.96
C THR A 95 -1.32 -22.91 9.21
N ASP A 96 -0.36 -23.64 8.65
CA ASP A 96 -0.27 -25.10 8.80
C ASP A 96 -0.13 -25.54 10.26
N LYS A 97 0.62 -24.77 11.06
CA LYS A 97 0.82 -25.06 12.48
C LYS A 97 -0.46 -24.86 13.27
N TYR A 98 -1.22 -23.80 12.96
CA TYR A 98 -2.48 -23.53 13.62
C TYR A 98 -3.55 -24.55 13.23
N THR A 99 -3.62 -24.96 11.95
CA THR A 99 -4.55 -26.01 11.51
C THR A 99 -4.23 -27.37 12.15
N ALA A 100 -2.94 -27.71 12.28
CA ALA A 100 -2.53 -28.93 12.98
C ALA A 100 -2.92 -28.88 14.46
N TRP A 101 -2.69 -27.73 15.12
CA TRP A 101 -3.08 -27.53 16.52
C TRP A 101 -4.59 -27.59 16.73
N GLU A 102 -5.36 -26.97 15.84
CA GLU A 102 -6.83 -27.00 15.84
C GLU A 102 -7.32 -28.45 15.73
N THR A 103 -6.81 -29.23 14.79
CA THR A 103 -7.19 -30.65 14.64
C THR A 103 -6.88 -31.49 15.89
N GLU A 104 -5.81 -31.17 16.62
CA GLU A 104 -5.37 -31.94 17.78
C GLU A 104 -6.11 -31.55 19.09
N TYR A 105 -6.49 -30.28 19.24
CA TYR A 105 -6.99 -29.71 20.50
C TYR A 105 -8.34 -28.99 20.39
N GLU A 106 -8.99 -28.98 19.23
CA GLU A 106 -10.33 -28.40 19.08
C GLU A 106 -11.31 -29.09 20.04
N SER A 107 -12.00 -28.27 20.84
CA SER A 107 -13.03 -28.77 21.74
C SER A 107 -14.21 -29.20 20.91
N VAL A 108 -14.66 -30.43 21.15
CA VAL A 108 -15.95 -30.95 20.68
C VAL A 108 -17.12 -30.12 21.21
#